data_AF-A0A372Q7Y9-F1
#
_entry.id   AF-A0A372Q7Y9-F1
#
_cell.length_a   1.000
_cell.length_b   1.000
_cell.length_c   1.000
_cell.angle_alpha   90.00
_cell.angle_beta   90.00
_cell.angle_gamma   90.00
#
_symmetry.space_group_name_H-M   'P 1'
#
loop_
_entity.id
_entity.type
_entity.pdbx_description
1 polymer ?
#
loop_
_entity_poly.entity_id
_entity_poly.type
_entity_poly.pdbx_seq_one_letter_code
_entity_poly.pdbx_strand_id
1 'polypeptide(L)'
;MRGLELDAFFRHHRMALEVQGAQHRLHNTSWYKDVKKLKDIVDRDRKKRTLCQLNGIYLLEVWYDENLEITIPQKIYKFKECIDRKGFNL
;
A
#
# COMPACT_ATOMS: atom_id res chain seq x y z
N MET A 1 3.09 20.51 -6.50
CA MET A 1 2.57 19.19 -6.93
C MET A 1 1.86 18.57 -5.73
N ARG A 2 0.58 18.16 -5.81
CA ARG A 2 -0.09 17.51 -4.67
C ARG A 2 0.32 16.03 -4.63
N GLY A 3 1.62 15.81 -4.38
CA GLY A 3 2.34 14.54 -4.53
C GLY A 3 1.63 13.40 -3.82
N LEU A 4 1.29 12.35 -4.58
CA LEU A 4 1.02 11.02 -4.06
C LEU A 4 2.35 10.28 -4.15
N GLU A 5 3.05 10.17 -3.02
CA GLU A 5 4.33 9.48 -2.92
C GLU A 5 4.10 8.08 -2.36
N LEU A 6 4.89 7.11 -2.81
CA LEU A 6 4.94 5.76 -2.28
C LEU A 6 6.19 5.68 -1.39
N ASP A 7 6.15 4.90 -0.31
CA ASP A 7 7.30 4.78 0.58
C ASP A 7 8.50 4.12 -0.12
N ALA A 8 8.23 3.11 -0.96
CA ALA A 8 9.25 2.57 -1.86
C ALA A 8 8.63 2.07 -3.17
N PHE A 9 9.42 2.14 -4.26
CA PHE A 9 9.03 1.62 -5.57
C PHE A 9 10.15 0.80 -6.21
N PHE A 10 9.86 -0.47 -6.46
CA PHE A 10 10.74 -1.45 -7.09
C PHE A 10 10.43 -1.54 -8.59
N ARG A 11 11.01 -0.63 -9.37
CA ARG A 11 10.71 -0.45 -10.81
C ARG A 11 10.74 -1.75 -11.63
N HIS A 12 11.77 -2.57 -11.45
CA HIS A 12 11.95 -3.81 -12.23
C HIS A 12 10.89 -4.88 -11.96
N HIS A 13 10.28 -4.85 -10.78
CA HIS A 13 9.26 -5.82 -10.37
C HIS A 13 7.84 -5.26 -10.50
N ARG A 14 7.70 -4.02 -10.99
CA ARG A 14 6.43 -3.28 -11.00
C ARG A 14 5.72 -3.37 -9.64
N MET A 15 6.48 -3.19 -8.56
CA MET A 15 5.98 -3.33 -7.20
C MET A 15 6.22 -2.05 -6.41
N ALA A 16 5.26 -1.64 -5.60
CA ALA A 16 5.37 -0.54 -4.66
C ALA A 16 5.13 -1.05 -3.24
N LEU A 17 5.77 -0.44 -2.24
CA LEU A 17 5.54 -0.70 -0.82
C LEU A 17 4.95 0.56 -0.17
N GLU A 18 3.96 0.36 0.68
CA GLU A 18 3.34 1.40 1.49
C GLU A 18 3.12 0.88 2.92
N VAL A 19 3.68 1.58 3.90
CA VAL A 19 3.53 1.30 5.32
C VAL A 19 2.41 2.15 5.89
N GLN A 20 1.34 1.48 6.30
CA GLN A 20 0.14 2.09 6.82
C GLN A 20 0.30 2.36 8.32
N GLY A 21 0.26 3.64 8.72
CA GLY A 21 0.34 4.05 10.12
C GLY A 21 -0.95 3.84 10.91
N ALA A 22 -0.85 3.88 12.25
CA ALA A 22 -2.00 3.77 13.18
C ALA A 22 -3.12 4.79 12.90
N GLN A 23 -2.71 5.93 12.36
CA GLN A 23 -3.53 7.03 11.91
C GLN A 23 -4.59 6.65 10.86
N HIS A 24 -4.38 5.57 10.10
CA HIS A 24 -5.28 5.13 9.05
C HIS A 24 -6.42 4.22 9.57
N ARG A 25 -6.32 3.71 10.81
CA ARG A 25 -7.33 2.83 11.42
C ARG A 25 -8.02 3.41 12.65
N LEU A 26 -7.33 4.20 13.46
CA LEU A 26 -7.84 4.63 14.76
C LEU A 26 -8.40 6.05 14.71
N HIS A 27 -9.73 6.18 14.69
CA HIS A 27 -10.46 7.44 14.86
C HIS A 27 -10.20 8.11 16.23
N ASN A 28 -9.65 7.37 17.20
CA ASN A 28 -9.68 7.76 18.62
C ASN A 28 -8.30 7.83 19.29
N THR A 29 -7.31 8.25 18.53
CA THR A 29 -6.01 8.65 19.09
C THR A 29 -5.89 10.16 18.88
N SER A 30 -5.25 10.89 19.80
CA SER A 30 -5.13 12.37 19.80
C SER A 30 -4.60 13.04 18.51
N TRP A 31 -4.39 12.29 17.42
CA TRP A 31 -3.89 12.71 16.12
C TRP A 31 -4.94 13.42 15.25
N TYR A 32 -6.21 13.01 15.29
CA TYR A 32 -7.27 13.64 14.48
C TYR A 32 -8.51 13.93 15.32
N LYS A 33 -8.76 15.22 15.57
CA LYS A 33 -10.00 15.71 16.19
C LYS A 33 -11.17 15.82 15.19
N ASP A 34 -10.89 15.64 13.89
CA ASP A 34 -11.80 15.96 12.79
C ASP A 34 -11.94 14.78 11.82
N VAL A 35 -13.19 14.31 11.67
CA VAL A 35 -13.62 13.23 10.77
C VAL A 35 -13.22 13.50 9.33
N LYS A 36 -13.15 14.77 8.93
CA LYS A 36 -12.78 15.18 7.57
C LYS A 36 -11.36 14.75 7.20
N LYS A 37 -10.41 14.84 8.14
CA LYS A 37 -9.02 14.44 7.91
C LYS A 37 -8.87 12.93 7.73
N LEU A 38 -9.66 12.14 8.46
CA LEU A 38 -9.70 10.69 8.27
C LEU A 38 -10.21 10.35 6.87
N LYS A 39 -11.28 11.01 6.42
CA LYS A 39 -11.81 10.82 5.07
C LYS A 39 -10.77 11.18 4.00
N ASP A 40 -10.06 12.29 4.16
CA ASP A 40 -9.02 12.71 3.21
C ASP A 40 -7.88 11.67 3.09
N ILE A 41 -7.49 11.03 4.21
CA ILE A 41 -6.49 9.95 4.22
C ILE A 41 -7.03 8.72 3.49
N VAL A 42 -8.25 8.29 3.80
CA VAL A 42 -8.89 7.13 3.14
C VAL A 42 -9.03 7.36 1.63
N ASP A 43 -9.45 8.56 1.22
CA ASP A 43 -9.59 8.92 -0.20
C ASP A 43 -8.22 8.96 -0.90
N ARG A 44 -7.17 9.39 -0.20
CA ARG A 44 -5.80 9.40 -0.70
C ARG A 44 -5.26 7.98 -0.89
N ASP A 45 -5.46 7.07 0.08
CA ASP A 45 -5.07 5.67 -0.03
C ASP A 45 -5.81 4.96 -1.15
N ARG A 46 -7.12 5.21 -1.27
CA ARG A 46 -7.92 4.69 -2.38
C ARG A 46 -7.36 5.15 -3.72
N LYS A 47 -7.01 6.43 -3.84
CA LYS A 47 -6.41 6.99 -5.06
C LYS A 47 -5.06 6.34 -5.38
N LYS A 48 -4.20 6.08 -4.38
CA LYS A 48 -2.94 5.34 -4.55
C LYS A 48 -3.17 3.94 -5.10
N ARG A 49 -4.09 3.18 -4.48
CA ARG A 49 -4.46 1.82 -4.93
C ARG A 49 -4.95 1.83 -6.38
N THR A 50 -5.88 2.73 -6.71
CA THR A 50 -6.41 2.84 -8.08
C THR A 50 -5.32 3.17 -9.09
N LEU A 51 -4.43 4.12 -8.79
CA LEU A 51 -3.33 4.46 -9.69
C LEU A 51 -2.35 3.30 -9.87
N CYS A 52 -2.00 2.59 -8.81
CA CYS A 52 -1.13 1.42 -8.92
C CYS A 52 -1.77 0.34 -9.81
N GLN A 53 -3.05 0.04 -9.60
CA GLN A 53 -3.80 -0.92 -10.42
C GLN A 53 -3.85 -0.53 -11.89
N LEU A 54 -4.22 0.72 -12.21
CA LEU A 54 -4.29 1.21 -13.59
C LEU A 54 -2.94 1.18 -14.30
N ASN A 55 -1.85 1.32 -13.54
CA ASN A 55 -0.50 1.25 -14.06
C ASN A 55 0.09 -0.17 -13.95
N GLY A 56 -0.67 -1.21 -13.62
CA GLY A 56 -0.12 -2.57 -13.49
C GLY A 56 1.05 -2.65 -12.48
N ILE A 57 0.95 -1.89 -11.39
CA ILE A 57 1.87 -1.90 -10.26
C ILE A 57 1.21 -2.66 -9.12
N TYR A 58 1.90 -3.68 -8.62
CA TYR A 58 1.48 -4.40 -7.43
C TYR A 58 1.80 -3.56 -6.19
N LEU A 59 0.76 -3.07 -5.50
CA LEU A 59 0.91 -2.31 -4.27
C LEU A 59 0.92 -3.26 -3.06
N LEU A 60 2.08 -3.34 -2.41
CA LEU A 60 2.31 -4.06 -1.17
C LEU A 60 2.00 -3.14 0.02
N GLU A 61 0.86 -3.36 0.66
CA GLU A 61 0.47 -2.58 1.85
C GLU A 61 0.78 -3.38 3.11
N VAL A 62 1.48 -2.78 4.05
CA VAL A 62 1.86 -3.39 5.32
C VAL A 62 1.51 -2.46 6.46
N TRP A 63 0.97 -3.00 7.54
CA TRP A 63 0.58 -2.18 8.67
C TRP A 63 1.70 -2.08 9.71
N TYR A 64 1.77 -0.94 10.39
CA TYR A 64 2.78 -0.67 11.41
C TYR A 64 2.79 -1.68 12.59
N ASP A 65 1.65 -2.33 12.86
CA ASP A 65 1.45 -3.31 13.91
C ASP A 65 1.68 -4.76 13.44
N GLU A 66 1.95 -4.98 12.15
CA GLU A 66 2.36 -6.28 11.63
C GLU A 66 3.86 -6.52 11.91
N ASN A 67 4.24 -7.78 12.13
CA ASN A 67 5.67 -8.14 12.14
C ASN A 67 6.23 -8.03 10.71
N LEU A 68 6.94 -6.93 10.43
CA LEU A 68 7.45 -6.60 9.10
C LEU A 68 8.41 -7.67 8.54
N GLU A 69 9.22 -8.29 9.40
CA GLU A 69 10.17 -9.35 9.02
C GLU A 69 9.47 -10.61 8.50
N ILE A 70 8.22 -10.84 8.91
CA ILE A 70 7.42 -11.97 8.48
C ILE A 70 6.49 -11.57 7.33
N THR A 71 5.78 -10.45 7.48
CA THR A 71 4.70 -10.05 6.58
C THR A 71 5.22 -9.64 5.21
N ILE A 72 6.33 -8.91 5.13
CA ILE A 72 6.90 -8.47 3.85
C ILE A 72 7.33 -9.68 3.01
N PRO A 73 8.17 -10.61 3.52
CA PRO A 73 8.54 -11.80 2.75
C PRO A 73 7.34 -12.64 2.32
N GLN A 74 6.34 -12.85 3.18
CA GLN A 74 5.15 -13.62 2.84
C GLN A 74 4.35 -13.01 1.68
N LYS A 75 4.15 -11.69 1.70
CA LYS A 75 3.41 -11.01 0.64
C LYS A 75 4.22 -10.96 -0.67
N ILE A 76 5.55 -10.83 -0.60
CA ILE A 76 6.43 -10.94 -1.78
C ILE A 76 6.39 -12.35 -2.36
N TYR A 77 6.42 -13.39 -1.53
CA TYR A 77 6.32 -14.78 -1.97
C TYR A 77 4.99 -15.05 -2.71
N LYS A 78 3.86 -14.61 -2.14
CA LYS A 78 2.54 -14.72 -2.78
C LYS A 78 2.48 -13.99 -4.13
N PHE A 79 3.11 -12.81 -4.22
CA PHE A 79 3.22 -12.09 -5.48
C PHE A 79 4.00 -12.91 -6.53
N LYS A 80 5.16 -13.46 -6.16
CA LYS A 80 5.95 -14.34 -7.05
C LYS A 80 5.15 -15.55 -7.51
N GLU A 81 4.47 -16.26 -6.60
CA GLU A 81 3.60 -17.38 -6.98
C GLU A 81 2.52 -16.98 -7.99
N CYS A 82 1.95 -15.77 -7.87
CA CYS A 82 0.94 -15.27 -8.79
C CYS A 82 1.51 -14.93 -10.18
N ILE A 83 2.74 -14.43 -10.24
CA ILE A 83 3.48 -14.18 -11.48
C ILE A 83 3.92 -15.48 -12.15
N ASP A 84 4.30 -16.50 -11.36
CA ASP A 84 4.81 -17.76 -11.89
C ASP A 84 3.66 -18.69 -12.36
N ARG A 85 2.51 -18.67 -11.67
CA ARG A 85 1.33 -19.49 -12.03
C ARG A 85 0.53 -18.96 -13.20
N LYS A 86 0.58 -17.65 -13.44
CA LYS A 86 -0.01 -17.04 -14.61
C LYS A 86 1.15 -16.49 -15.40
N GLY A 87 1.51 -17.09 -16.53
CA GLY A 87 2.33 -16.40 -17.52
C GLY A 87 1.70 -15.02 -17.74
N PHE A 88 2.26 -14.00 -17.09
CA PHE A 88 1.60 -12.72 -16.86
C PHE A 88 1.73 -11.97 -18.19
N ASN A 89 0.77 -12.22 -19.08
CA ASN A 89 0.54 -11.35 -20.22
C ASN A 89 0.04 -10.02 -19.65
N LEU A 90 0.98 -9.09 -19.56
CA LEU A 90 0.75 -7.68 -19.30
C LEU A 90 0.25 -7.01 -20.57
#